data_AF-A0A8J7LXL7-F1
#
_entry.id   AF-A0A8J7LXL7-F1
#
_cell.length_a   1.000
_cell.length_b   1.000
_cell.length_c   1.000
_cell.angle_alpha   90.00
_cell.angle_beta   90.00
_cell.angle_gamma   90.00
#
_symmetry.space_group_name_H-M   'P 1'
#
loop_
_entity.id
_entity.type
_entity.pdbx_description
1 polymer ?
#
loop_
_entity_poly.entity_id
_entity_poly.type
_entity_poly.pdbx_seq_one_letter_code
_entity_poly.pdbx_strand_id
1 'polypeptide(L)' 'MFKRRKNKTFNYKPRFSQGNEKDSKEDAFREDDFISKWKQTREANKSKVRGVVSIRTLVLLLVLLLICMYLLETKFM' A
#
# COMPACT_ATOMS: atom_id res chain seq x y z
N MET A 1 -21.72 -5.58 52.58
CA MET A 1 -20.99 -4.35 52.17
C MET A 1 -19.65 -4.77 51.56
N PHE A 2 -19.54 -4.85 50.24
CA PHE A 2 -18.34 -5.36 49.56
C PHE A 2 -17.36 -4.21 49.28
N LYS A 3 -16.24 -4.16 49.99
CA LYS A 3 -15.15 -3.21 49.68
C LYS A 3 -14.47 -3.65 48.37
N ARG A 4 -14.51 -2.79 47.35
CA ARG A 4 -13.84 -3.02 46.06
C ARG A 4 -12.33 -3.12 46.30
N ARG A 5 -11.72 -4.30 46.08
CA ARG A 5 -10.25 -4.43 46.11
C ARG A 5 -9.67 -3.55 45.01
N LYS A 6 -8.80 -2.61 45.38
CA LYS A 6 -8.10 -1.73 44.43
C LYS A 6 -7.25 -2.59 43.49
N ASN A 7 -7.25 -2.21 42.23
CA ASN A 7 -6.66 -2.88 41.08
C ASN A 7 -5.20 -3.25 41.40
N LYS A 8 -4.94 -4.53 41.66
CA LYS A 8 -3.58 -5.01 41.90
C LYS A 8 -2.90 -5.13 40.55
N THR A 9 -2.33 -4.04 40.05
CA THR A 9 -1.56 -4.08 38.80
C THR A 9 -0.33 -4.93 39.03
N PHE A 10 -0.21 -6.01 38.27
CA PHE A 10 0.95 -6.89 38.35
C PHE A 10 2.12 -6.15 37.68
N ASN A 11 3.11 -5.75 38.48
CA ASN A 11 4.33 -5.14 37.97
C ASN A 11 5.22 -6.25 37.40
N TYR A 12 4.84 -6.78 36.24
CA TYR A 12 5.58 -7.82 35.55
C TYR A 12 6.77 -7.21 34.84
N LYS A 13 7.97 -7.64 35.22
CA LYS A 13 9.17 -7.43 34.42
C LYS A 13 9.45 -8.71 33.63
N PRO A 14 9.28 -8.72 32.29
CA PRO A 14 9.58 -9.89 31.49
C PRO A 14 11.05 -10.28 31.63
N ARG A 15 11.32 -11.58 31.76
CA ARG A 15 12.65 -12.15 32.06
C ARG A 15 13.73 -11.74 31.06
N PHE A 16 13.36 -11.44 29.81
CA PHE A 16 14.27 -11.04 28.73
C PHE A 16 14.44 -9.53 28.56
N SER A 17 13.73 -8.70 29.34
CA SER A 17 13.82 -7.23 29.22
C SER A 17 15.17 -6.62 29.64
N GLN A 18 16.02 -7.36 30.36
CA GLN A 18 17.35 -6.86 30.78
C GLN A 18 18.42 -7.02 29.69
N GLY A 19 18.20 -7.86 28.68
CA GLY A 19 19.10 -8.00 27.53
C GLY A 19 18.76 -7.05 26.38
N ASN A 20 17.49 -6.68 26.24
CA ASN A 20 16.97 -5.96 25.06
C ASN A 20 17.06 -4.43 25.16
N GLU A 21 17.67 -3.84 26.18
CA GLU A 21 17.78 -2.38 26.27
C GLU A 21 18.67 -1.80 25.15
N LYS A 22 19.58 -2.62 24.60
CA LYS A 22 20.34 -2.31 23.38
C LYS A 22 19.56 -2.67 22.10
N ASP A 23 18.86 -3.80 22.10
CA ASP A 23 18.06 -4.26 20.94
C ASP A 23 16.84 -3.38 20.67
N SER A 24 16.28 -2.71 21.69
CA SER A 24 15.09 -1.84 21.53
C SER A 24 15.34 -0.67 20.56
N LYS A 25 16.59 -0.22 20.41
CA LYS A 25 16.96 0.80 19.42
C LYS A 25 17.07 0.23 18.00
N GLU A 26 17.53 -1.02 17.89
CA GLU A 26 17.60 -1.74 16.61
C GLU A 26 16.20 -2.19 16.15
N ASP A 27 15.34 -2.59 17.08
CA ASP A 27 13.95 -2.97 16.81
C ASP A 27 13.12 -1.77 16.35
N ALA A 28 13.31 -0.58 16.92
CA ALA A 28 12.67 0.64 16.43
C ALA A 28 13.09 0.97 14.97
N PHE A 29 14.38 0.81 14.65
CA PHE A 29 14.91 0.99 13.29
C PHE A 29 14.35 -0.06 12.31
N ARG A 30 14.20 -1.30 12.78
CA ARG A 30 13.61 -2.40 12.00
C ARG A 30 12.11 -2.19 11.77
N GLU A 31 11.35 -1.77 12.78
CA GLU A 31 9.93 -1.45 12.67
C GLU A 31 9.68 -0.34 11.65
N ASP A 32 10.50 0.72 11.67
CA ASP A 32 10.45 1.79 10.67
C ASP A 32 10.76 1.28 9.25
N ASP A 33 11.70 0.34 9.10
CA ASP A 33 11.98 -0.34 7.83
C ASP A 33 10.82 -1.24 7.36
N PHE A 34 10.11 -1.90 8.28
CA PHE A 34 8.92 -2.69 7.95
C PHE A 34 7.77 -1.79 7.49
N ILE A 35 7.53 -0.68 8.21
CA ILE A 35 6.49 0.30 7.88
C ILE A 35 6.80 0.99 6.54
N SER A 36 8.06 1.33 6.28
CA SER A 36 8.49 1.96 5.03
C SER A 36 8.33 1.01 3.84
N LYS A 37 8.70 -0.27 3.96
CA LYS A 37 8.47 -1.29 2.93
C LYS A 37 6.99 -1.54 2.66
N TRP A 38 6.16 -1.53 3.70
CA TRP A 38 4.71 -1.70 3.54
C TRP A 38 4.07 -0.50 2.84
N LYS A 39 4.50 0.72 3.19
CA LYS A 39 4.07 1.97 2.53
C LYS A 39 4.52 2.00 1.07
N GLN A 40 5.77 1.63 0.77
CA GLN A 40 6.30 1.57 -0.59
C GLN A 40 5.53 0.57 -1.46
N THR A 41 5.22 -0.61 -0.93
CA THR A 41 4.45 -1.64 -1.65
C THR A 41 3.01 -1.19 -1.92
N ARG A 42 2.40 -0.46 -0.97
CA ARG A 42 1.06 0.11 -1.13
C ARG A 42 1.03 1.21 -2.19
N GLU A 43 2.02 2.12 -2.21
CA GLU A 43 2.11 3.17 -3.23
C GLU A 43 2.47 2.61 -4.62
N ALA A 44 3.32 1.58 -4.70
CA ALA A 44 3.66 0.89 -5.95
C ALA A 44 2.46 0.15 -6.56
N ASN A 45 1.59 -0.42 -5.72
CA ASN A 45 0.34 -1.03 -6.20
C ASN A 45 -0.71 0.01 -6.58
N LYS A 46 -0.75 1.16 -5.90
CA LYS A 46 -1.69 2.25 -6.21
C LYS A 46 -1.32 3.01 -7.49
N SER A 47 -0.03 3.13 -7.82
CA SER A 47 0.44 3.75 -9.07
C SER A 47 0.21 2.88 -10.30
N LYS A 48 0.13 1.55 -10.14
CA LYS A 48 -0.06 0.61 -11.26
C LYS A 48 -1.48 0.57 -11.80
N VAL A 49 -2.48 0.95 -11.00
CA VAL A 49 -3.91 0.90 -11.39
C VAL A 49 -4.40 2.19 -12.06
N ARG A 50 -3.62 3.28 -12.01
CA ARG A 50 -4.05 4.60 -12.49
C ARG A 50 -3.30 4.98 -13.78
N GLY A 51 -3.73 4.37 -14.88
CA GLY A 51 -3.57 4.97 -16.21
C GLY A 51 -2.22 4.77 -16.89
N VAL A 52 -1.94 3.53 -17.32
CA VAL A 52 -0.90 3.28 -18.33
C VAL A 52 -1.54 2.97 -19.69
N VAL A 53 -2.66 3.62 -20.01
CA VAL A 53 -3.00 3.79 -21.42
C VAL A 53 -2.05 4.85 -21.92
N SER A 54 -0.92 4.42 -22.50
CA SER A 54 0.05 5.34 -23.07
C SER A 54 -0.66 6.30 -24.02
N ILE A 55 -0.23 7.57 -24.06
CA ILE A 55 -0.75 8.54 -25.05
C ILE A 55 -0.70 7.97 -26.48
N ARG A 56 0.31 7.14 -26.77
CA ARG A 56 0.42 6.41 -28.05
C ARG A 56 -0.77 5.47 -28.29
N THR A 57 -1.17 4.68 -27.29
CA THR A 57 -2.36 3.81 -27.39
C THR A 57 -3.66 4.60 -27.52
N LEU A 58 -3.78 5.77 -26.87
CA LEU A 58 -4.94 6.65 -27.03
C LEU A 58 -5.04 7.18 -28.47
N VAL A 59 -3.92 7.64 -29.04
CA VAL A 59 -3.85 8.14 -30.43
C VAL A 59 -4.10 7.01 -31.43
N LEU A 60 -3.55 5.82 -31.21
CA LEU A 60 -3.81 4.65 -32.07
C LEU A 60 -5.30 4.28 -32.09
N LEU A 61 -5.96 4.29 -30.93
CA LEU A 61 -7.40 4.00 -30.84
C LEU A 61 -8.24 5.06 -31.56
N LEU A 62 -7.84 6.34 -31.48
CA LEU A 62 -8.51 7.42 -32.21
C LEU A 62 -8.39 7.24 -33.73
N VAL A 63 -7.19 6.96 -34.24
CA VAL A 63 -6.96 6.72 -35.68
C VAL A 63 -7.73 5.49 -36.15
N LEU A 64 -7.76 4.42 -35.35
CA LEU A 64 -8.51 3.21 -35.65
C LEU A 64 -10.03 3.48 -35.79
N LEU A 65 -10.60 4.29 -34.90
CA LEU A 65 -12.02 4.67 -34.98
C LEU A 65 -12.35 5.45 -36.26
N LEU A 66 -11.47 6.36 -36.67
CA LEU A 66 -11.65 7.09 -37.93
C LEU A 66 -11.63 6.15 -39.14
N ILE A 67 -10.71 5.17 -39.16
CA ILE A 67 -10.65 4.16 -40.21
C ILE A 67 -11.92 3.30 -40.22
N CYS A 68 -12.37 2.84 -39.06
CA CYS A 68 -13.62 2.08 -38.95
C CYS A 68 -14.81 2.87 -39.47
N MET A 69 -14.94 4.14 -39.09
CA MET A 69 -16.00 5.01 -39.57
C MET A 69 -15.93 5.18 -41.09
N TYR A 70 -14.75 5.45 -41.63
CA TYR A 70 -14.52 5.62 -43.06
C TYR A 70 -14.90 4.36 -43.86
N LEU A 71 -14.53 3.18 -43.38
CA LEU A 71 -14.88 1.91 -44.00
C LEU A 71 -16.38 1.60 -43.91
N LEU A 72 -17.02 2.00 -42.81
CA LEU A 72 -18.47 1.88 -42.68
C LEU A 72 -19.17 2.80 -43.67
N GLU A 73 -18.74 4.06 -43.74
CA GLU A 73 -19.31 5.04 -44.68
C GLU A 73 -19.13 4.57 -46.13
N THR A 74 -17.93 4.18 -46.53
CA THR A 74 -17.70 3.68 -47.91
C THR A 74 -18.41 2.37 -48.26
N LYS A 75 -18.80 1.55 -47.27
CA LYS A 75 -19.45 0.25 -47.54
C LYS A 75 -20.96 0.27 -47.37
N PHE A 76 -21.49 1.17 -46.55
CA PHE A 76 -22.92 1.29 -46.29
C PHE A 76 -23.56 2.50 -46.98
N MET A 77 -22.77 3.49 -47.41
CA MET A 77 -23.19 4.59 -48.28
C MET A 77 -22.85 4.26 -49.73
#